data_AF-A0A5S4YXQ5-F1
#
_entry.id   AF-A0A5S4YXQ5-F1
#
_cell.length_a   1.000
_cell.length_b   1.000
_cell.length_c   1.000
_cell.angle_alpha   90.00
_cell.angle_beta   90.00
_cell.angle_gamma   90.00
#
_symmetry.space_group_name_H-M   'P 1'
#
loop_
_entity.id
_entity.type
_entity.pdbx_description
1 polymer ?
#
loop_
_entity_poly.entity_id
_entity_poly.type
_entity_poly.pdbx_seq_one_letter_code
_entity_poly.pdbx_strand_id
1 'polypeptide(L)'
;MSVERTIDGWIKTNDAAELTACGETMAVVRKKCLLRILACQDADRANISITGSDIQATSDWFRRGFGLLAEEDFSHWIESQKLTKAAFASAMHDFTIVRLLEQAYAEEIDELVPNQIAISTARLRSGT
;
A
#
# COMPACT_ATOMS: atom_id res chain seq x y z
N MET A 1 13.94 24.95 7.03
CA MET A 1 14.07 25.13 5.57
C MET A 1 12.73 24.79 4.94
N SER A 2 11.95 25.79 4.52
CA SER A 2 10.68 25.58 3.81
C SER A 2 11.00 25.22 2.37
N VAL A 3 10.58 24.04 1.92
CA VAL A 3 10.65 23.70 0.49
C VAL A 3 9.35 24.22 -0.12
N GLU A 4 9.40 25.37 -0.77
CA GLU A 4 8.36 25.80 -1.70
C GLU A 4 8.28 24.76 -2.82
N ARG A 5 7.32 23.83 -2.71
CA ARG A 5 6.97 22.92 -3.80
C ARG A 5 5.80 23.55 -4.54
N THR A 6 6.08 24.10 -5.72
CA THR A 6 5.03 24.50 -6.66
C THR A 6 4.23 23.26 -7.08
N ILE A 7 2.91 23.42 -7.28
CA ILE A 7 1.99 22.34 -7.67
C ILE A 7 2.45 21.67 -8.99
N ASP A 8 3.08 22.45 -9.87
CA ASP A 8 3.63 21.96 -11.15
C ASP A 8 4.71 20.87 -10.99
N GLY A 9 5.37 20.80 -9.83
CA GLY A 9 6.35 19.76 -9.52
C GLY A 9 5.75 18.43 -9.03
N TRP A 10 4.45 18.37 -8.74
CA TRP A 10 3.77 17.15 -8.29
C TRP A 10 3.36 16.24 -9.45
N ILE A 11 3.08 16.82 -10.62
CA ILE A 11 2.78 16.06 -11.84
C ILE A 11 4.10 15.88 -12.60
N LYS A 12 5.04 15.11 -12.02
CA LYS A 12 6.19 14.66 -12.80
C LYS A 12 5.70 13.66 -13.85
N THR A 13 5.64 14.13 -15.09
CA THR A 13 5.24 13.40 -16.30
C THR A 13 5.98 12.08 -16.52
N ASN A 14 7.16 11.87 -15.93
CA ASN A 14 7.90 10.60 -16.02
C ASN A 14 7.52 9.54 -14.98
N ASP A 15 7.13 9.91 -13.75
CA ASP A 15 6.72 8.92 -12.72
C ASP A 15 5.35 8.30 -13.02
N ALA A 16 4.62 8.90 -13.97
CA ALA A 16 3.28 8.50 -14.39
C ALA A 16 3.27 7.56 -15.62
N ALA A 17 4.36 7.45 -16.37
CA ALA A 17 4.35 6.79 -17.68
C ALA A 17 4.84 5.33 -17.66
N GLU A 18 5.81 4.99 -16.82
CA GLU A 18 6.40 3.65 -16.79
C GLU A 18 5.81 2.79 -15.66
N LEU A 19 5.37 1.58 -16.01
CA LEU A 19 4.91 0.58 -15.05
C LEU A 19 6.11 -0.13 -14.43
N THR A 20 6.09 -0.26 -13.11
CA THR A 20 6.99 -1.15 -12.37
C THR A 20 6.64 -2.61 -12.65
N ALA A 21 7.48 -3.53 -12.16
CA ALA A 21 7.26 -4.97 -12.31
C ALA A 21 5.94 -5.47 -11.68
N CYS A 22 5.32 -4.71 -10.77
CA CYS A 22 4.01 -5.04 -10.19
C CYS A 22 2.82 -4.45 -10.98
N GLY A 23 3.05 -3.89 -12.17
CA GLY A 23 1.98 -3.34 -13.02
C GLY A 23 1.45 -1.98 -12.55
N GLU A 24 2.15 -1.31 -11.63
CA GLU A 24 1.79 0.00 -11.10
C GLU A 24 2.81 1.05 -11.50
N THR A 25 2.38 2.30 -11.70
CA THR A 25 3.33 3.40 -11.92
C THR A 25 4.11 3.69 -10.64
N MET A 26 5.32 4.25 -10.78
CA MET A 26 6.13 4.65 -9.62
C MET A 26 5.38 5.64 -8.71
N ALA A 27 4.58 6.54 -9.29
CA ALA A 27 3.72 7.45 -8.53
C ALA A 27 2.72 6.71 -7.62
N VAL A 28 2.10 5.64 -8.11
CA VAL A 28 1.18 4.81 -7.32
C VAL A 28 1.93 4.08 -6.21
N VAL A 29 3.08 3.46 -6.51
CA VAL A 29 3.91 2.77 -5.51
C VAL A 29 4.33 3.73 -4.39
N ARG A 30 4.82 4.93 -4.74
CA ARG A 30 5.19 5.96 -3.76
C ARG A 30 4.00 6.41 -2.91
N LYS A 31 2.82 6.57 -3.51
CA LYS A 31 1.59 6.90 -2.78
C LYS A 31 1.23 5.80 -1.78
N LYS A 32 1.34 4.52 -2.15
CA LYS A 32 1.13 3.39 -1.21
C LYS A 32 2.13 3.39 -0.07
N CYS A 33 3.41 3.66 -0.34
CA CYS A 33 4.42 3.82 0.72
C CYS A 33 4.08 4.97 1.68
N LEU A 34 3.65 6.12 1.15
CA LEU A 34 3.21 7.25 1.97
C LEU A 34 2.01 6.87 2.85
N LEU A 35 0.99 6.21 2.29
CA LEU A 35 -0.17 5.78 3.05
C LEU A 35 0.20 4.80 4.17
N ARG A 36 1.14 3.88 3.95
CA ARG A 36 1.67 3.01 5.00
C ARG A 36 2.35 3.79 6.13
N ILE A 37 3.20 4.76 5.79
CA ILE A 37 3.87 5.61 6.79
C ILE A 37 2.82 6.36 7.63
N LEU A 38 1.81 6.94 6.98
CA LEU A 38 0.74 7.66 7.67
C LEU A 38 -0.11 6.73 8.54
N ALA A 39 -0.42 5.53 8.04
CA ALA A 39 -1.14 4.51 8.79
C ALA A 39 -0.40 4.10 10.07
N CYS A 40 0.92 3.85 9.99
CA CYS A 40 1.72 3.54 11.18
C CYS A 40 1.70 4.70 12.20
N GLN A 41 1.84 5.94 11.72
CA GLN A 41 1.76 7.12 12.59
C GLN A 41 0.38 7.29 13.24
N ASP A 42 -0.70 6.98 12.52
CA ASP A 42 -2.06 7.07 13.05
C ASP A 42 -2.34 5.99 14.09
N ALA A 43 -1.90 4.75 13.82
CA ALA A 43 -1.98 3.65 14.77
C ALA A 43 -1.21 3.93 16.08
N ASP A 44 -0.02 4.52 15.98
CA ASP A 44 0.75 4.96 17.14
C ASP A 44 -0.02 6.00 17.97
N ARG A 45 -0.67 6.98 17.32
CA ARG A 45 -1.48 8.00 18.02
C ARG A 45 -2.74 7.42 18.65
N ALA A 46 -3.38 6.47 17.97
CA ALA A 46 -4.59 5.81 18.43
C ALA A 46 -4.31 4.70 19.46
N ASN A 47 -3.04 4.40 19.77
CA ASN A 47 -2.61 3.29 20.62
C ASN A 47 -3.19 1.93 20.17
N ILE A 48 -3.24 1.70 18.85
CA ILE A 48 -3.69 0.41 18.31
C ILE A 48 -2.63 -0.64 18.61
N SER A 49 -3.00 -1.65 19.38
CA SER A 49 -2.13 -2.78 19.69
C SER A 49 -2.30 -3.88 18.66
N ILE A 50 -1.21 -4.25 17.99
CA ILE A 50 -1.17 -5.36 17.04
C ILE A 50 -0.61 -6.60 17.72
N THR A 51 -1.26 -7.74 17.55
CA THR A 51 -0.74 -9.00 18.06
C THR A 51 0.02 -9.78 16.99
N GLY A 52 0.87 -10.72 17.40
CA GLY A 52 1.50 -11.66 16.46
C GLY A 52 0.48 -12.47 15.64
N SER A 53 -0.69 -12.75 16.21
CA SER A 53 -1.80 -13.42 15.51
C SER A 53 -2.35 -12.57 14.37
N ASP A 54 -2.46 -11.25 14.56
CA ASP A 54 -2.94 -10.33 13.52
C ASP A 54 -1.98 -10.28 12.33
N ILE A 55 -0.68 -10.27 12.62
CA ILE A 55 0.38 -10.28 11.61
C ILE A 55 0.37 -11.60 10.85
N GLN A 56 0.22 -12.73 11.55
CA GLN A 56 0.12 -14.04 10.92
C GLN A 56 -1.11 -14.12 10.02
N ALA A 57 -2.28 -13.65 10.47
CA ALA A 57 -3.50 -13.63 9.66
C ALA A 57 -3.33 -12.78 8.38
N THR A 58 -2.69 -11.61 8.48
CA THR A 58 -2.38 -10.77 7.31
C THR A 58 -1.40 -11.47 6.37
N SER A 59 -0.35 -12.10 6.91
CA SER A 59 0.62 -12.88 6.12
C SER A 59 -0.05 -14.05 5.38
N ASP A 60 -0.92 -14.80 6.05
CA ASP A 60 -1.62 -15.94 5.45
C ASP A 60 -2.62 -15.49 4.38
N TRP A 61 -3.31 -14.37 4.61
CA TRP A 61 -4.19 -13.77 3.62
C TRP A 61 -3.40 -13.33 2.37
N PHE A 62 -2.27 -12.64 2.56
CA PHE A 62 -1.39 -12.24 1.48
C PHE A 62 -0.89 -13.47 0.70
N ARG A 63 -0.30 -14.44 1.40
CA ARG A 63 0.24 -15.66 0.79
C ARG A 63 -0.85 -16.42 0.03
N ARG A 64 -2.05 -16.55 0.58
CA ARG A 64 -3.19 -17.17 -0.09
C ARG A 64 -3.59 -16.45 -1.38
N GLY A 65 -3.66 -15.11 -1.34
CA GLY A 65 -4.04 -14.30 -2.50
C GLY A 65 -3.10 -14.45 -3.69
N PHE A 66 -1.84 -14.79 -3.45
CA PHE A 66 -0.80 -14.94 -4.49
C PHE A 66 -0.33 -16.39 -4.70
N GLY A 67 -0.98 -17.39 -4.09
CA GLY A 67 -0.58 -18.80 -4.24
C GLY A 67 0.76 -19.15 -3.57
N LEU A 68 1.15 -18.41 -2.53
CA LEU A 68 2.43 -18.55 -1.81
C LEU A 68 2.26 -19.27 -0.45
N LEU A 69 1.21 -20.08 -0.27
CA LEU A 69 0.98 -20.76 1.02
C LEU A 69 2.00 -21.86 1.28
N ALA A 70 2.47 -22.57 0.26
CA ALA A 70 3.56 -23.51 0.40
C ALA A 70 4.86 -22.77 0.75
N GLU A 71 5.68 -23.36 1.61
CA GLU A 71 6.93 -22.72 2.06
C GLU A 71 7.96 -22.67 0.95
N GLU A 72 7.96 -23.66 0.06
CA GLU A 72 8.83 -23.72 -1.12
C GLU A 72 8.52 -22.57 -2.10
N ASP A 73 7.24 -22.38 -2.44
CA ASP A 73 6.79 -21.31 -3.33
C ASP A 73 7.07 -19.93 -2.74
N PHE A 74 6.80 -19.74 -1.44
CA PHE A 74 7.12 -18.51 -0.73
C PHE A 74 8.62 -18.21 -0.71
N SER A 75 9.45 -19.20 -0.40
CA SER A 75 10.91 -19.04 -0.32
C SER A 75 11.49 -18.70 -1.69
N HIS A 76 11.11 -19.43 -2.75
CA HIS A 76 11.51 -19.12 -4.11
C HIS A 76 11.10 -17.71 -4.54
N TRP A 77 9.87 -17.30 -4.20
CA TRP A 77 9.42 -15.95 -4.51
C TRP A 77 10.23 -14.88 -3.78
N ILE A 78 10.42 -15.00 -2.47
CA ILE A 78 11.24 -14.07 -1.65
C ILE A 78 12.63 -13.89 -2.26
N GLU A 79 13.29 -15.00 -2.62
CA GLU A 79 14.63 -15.00 -3.23
C GLU A 79 14.63 -14.32 -4.61
N SER A 80 13.64 -14.64 -5.46
CA SER A 80 13.52 -14.03 -6.80
C SER A 80 13.37 -12.51 -6.75
N GLN A 81 12.71 -12.00 -5.70
CA GLN A 81 12.51 -10.57 -5.48
C GLN A 81 13.67 -9.91 -4.72
N LYS A 82 14.70 -10.67 -4.35
CA LYS A 82 15.80 -10.24 -3.48
C LYS A 82 15.30 -9.60 -2.18
N LEU A 83 14.17 -10.09 -1.68
CA LEU A 83 13.55 -9.63 -0.44
C LEU A 83 14.16 -10.41 0.73
N THR A 84 14.38 -9.75 1.87
CA THR A 84 14.76 -10.45 3.09
C THR A 84 13.51 -10.86 3.87
N LYS A 85 13.58 -11.97 4.62
CA LYS A 85 12.47 -12.39 5.51
C LYS A 85 12.09 -11.27 6.50
N ALA A 86 13.07 -10.51 6.99
CA ALA A 86 12.85 -9.36 7.88
C ALA A 86 12.09 -8.22 7.18
N ALA A 87 12.45 -7.88 5.94
CA ALA A 87 11.72 -6.86 5.17
C ALA A 87 10.29 -7.29 4.85
N PHE A 88 10.08 -8.57 4.54
CA PHE A 88 8.73 -9.13 4.38
C PHE A 88 7.92 -9.04 5.69
N ALA A 89 8.50 -9.46 6.81
CA ALA A 89 7.84 -9.41 8.11
C ALA A 89 7.48 -7.96 8.51
N SER A 90 8.39 -7.01 8.30
CA SER A 90 8.11 -5.59 8.49
C SER A 90 6.98 -5.10 7.58
N ALA A 91 6.90 -5.57 6.34
CA ALA A 91 5.79 -5.22 5.46
C ALA A 91 4.46 -5.82 5.91
N MET A 92 4.44 -7.06 6.41
CA MET A 92 3.22 -7.68 6.96
C MET A 92 2.74 -6.98 8.22
N HIS A 93 3.65 -6.49 9.05
CA HIS A 93 3.32 -5.62 10.18
C HIS A 93 2.58 -4.36 9.71
N ASP A 94 3.16 -3.60 8.77
CA ASP A 94 2.53 -2.38 8.26
C ASP A 94 1.20 -2.65 7.55
N PHE A 95 1.11 -3.73 6.77
CA PHE A 95 -0.14 -4.13 6.11
C PHE A 95 -1.21 -4.52 7.13
N THR A 96 -0.82 -5.07 8.27
CA THR A 96 -1.74 -5.36 9.37
C THR A 96 -2.31 -4.07 9.94
N ILE A 97 -1.49 -3.04 10.12
CA ILE A 97 -1.96 -1.71 10.53
C ILE A 97 -2.98 -1.16 9.55
N VAL A 98 -2.63 -1.13 8.26
CA VAL A 98 -3.51 -0.62 7.20
C VAL A 98 -4.84 -1.37 7.22
N ARG A 99 -4.81 -2.71 7.27
CA ARG A 99 -6.03 -3.54 7.32
C ARG A 99 -6.90 -3.22 8.54
N LEU A 100 -6.30 -3.05 9.72
CA LEU A 100 -7.04 -2.75 10.94
C LEU A 100 -7.65 -1.34 10.90
N LEU A 101 -6.92 -0.36 10.36
CA LEU A 101 -7.45 0.99 10.14
C LEU A 101 -8.57 1.01 9.09
N GLU A 102 -8.42 0.28 7.99
CA GLU A 102 -9.49 0.12 6.98
C GLU A 102 -10.75 -0.49 7.60
N GLN A 103 -10.61 -1.45 8.51
CA GLN A 103 -11.75 -2.01 9.26
C GLN A 103 -12.36 -0.99 10.22
N ALA A 104 -11.54 -0.18 10.89
CA ALA A 104 -11.99 0.83 11.83
C ALA A 104 -12.73 1.99 11.16
N TYR A 105 -12.31 2.37 9.94
CA TYR A 105 -12.87 3.47 9.15
C TYR A 105 -13.73 2.99 7.97
N ALA A 106 -14.24 1.76 8.03
CA ALA A 106 -14.94 1.15 6.89
C ALA A 106 -16.14 1.99 6.44
N GLU A 107 -16.92 2.52 7.39
CA GLU A 107 -18.10 3.35 7.09
C GLU A 107 -17.68 4.67 6.41
N GLU A 108 -16.69 5.38 6.95
CA GLU A 108 -16.21 6.64 6.37
C GLU A 108 -15.54 6.43 5.00
N ILE A 109 -14.85 5.31 4.81
CA ILE A 109 -14.29 4.93 3.51
C ILE A 109 -15.42 4.71 2.51
N ASP A 110 -16.44 3.94 2.88
CA ASP A 110 -17.58 3.62 2.00
C ASP A 110 -18.35 4.89 1.59
N GLU A 111 -18.47 5.87 2.48
CA GLU A 111 -19.06 7.19 2.15
C GLU A 111 -18.22 7.99 1.13
N LEU A 112 -16.90 7.89 1.19
CA LEU A 112 -15.98 8.64 0.33
C LEU A 112 -15.76 7.99 -1.04
N VAL A 113 -15.88 6.66 -1.13
CA VAL A 113 -15.59 5.88 -2.36
C VAL A 113 -16.33 6.39 -3.60
N PRO A 114 -17.66 6.66 -3.58
CA PRO A 114 -18.37 7.15 -4.76
C PRO A 114 -17.78 8.45 -5.33
N ASN A 115 -17.46 9.40 -4.44
CA ASN A 115 -16.86 10.68 -4.84
C ASN A 115 -15.43 10.48 -5.37
N GLN A 116 -14.65 9.62 -4.74
CA GLN A 116 -13.30 9.29 -5.20
C GLN A 116 -13.31 8.63 -6.58
N ILE A 117 -14.28 7.74 -6.85
CA ILE A 117 -14.49 7.14 -8.18
C ILE A 117 -14.82 8.23 -9.18
N ALA A 118 -15.79 9.10 -8.88
CA ALA A 118 -16.21 10.18 -9.77
C ALA A 118 -15.05 11.10 -10.14
N ILE A 119 -14.25 11.56 -9.16
CA ILE A 119 -13.05 12.36 -9.40
C ILE A 119 -12.03 11.58 -10.23
N SER A 120 -11.84 10.29 -9.93
CA SER A 120 -10.87 9.43 -10.63
C SER A 120 -11.21 9.22 -12.11
N THR A 121 -12.46 9.44 -12.54
CA THR A 121 -12.84 9.41 -13.96
C THR A 121 -12.14 10.48 -14.81
N ALA A 122 -11.56 11.52 -14.19
CA ALA A 122 -10.74 12.50 -14.90
C ALA A 122 -9.63 11.85 -15.75
N ARG A 123 -9.13 10.67 -15.34
CA ARG A 123 -8.16 9.89 -16.12
C ARG A 123 -8.64 9.49 -17.51
N LEU A 124 -9.96 9.32 -17.70
CA LEU A 124 -10.56 8.98 -18.99
C LEU A 124 -10.45 10.13 -19.99
N ARG A 125 -10.24 11.37 -19.51
CA ARG A 125 -10.00 12.54 -20.37
C ARG A 125 -8.55 12.69 -20.80
N SER A 126 -7.61 12.08 -20.10
CA SER A 126 -6.17 12.17 -20.40
C SER A 126 -5.70 11.16 -21.47
N GLY A 127 -6.62 10.39 -22.05
CA GLY A 127 -6.37 9.41 -23.12
C GLY A 127 -6.89 9.81 -24.51
N THR A 128 -7.30 11.06 -24.70
CA THR A 128 -7.62 11.69 -26.01
C THR A 128 -6.64 12.81 -26.30
#